data_AF-A0A519YTM5-F1
#
_entry.id   AF-A0A519YTM5-F1
#
_cell.length_a   1.000
_cell.length_b   1.000
_cell.length_c   1.000
_cell.angle_alpha   90.00
_cell.angle_beta   90.00
_cell.angle_gamma   90.00
#
_symmetry.space_group_name_H-M   'P 1'
#
loop_
_entity.id
_entity.type
_entity.pdbx_description
1 polymer ?
#
loop_
_entity_poly.entity_id
_entity_poly.type
_entity_poly.pdbx_seq_one_letter_code
_entity_poly.pdbx_strand_id
1 'polypeptide(L)'
;MNRAELIALDRPDVRPRLLARWEEARSITDALFSSLDEETLYQRPIAERHRIVFYLGHLEAFDWNLLTHRRTVVAPVNTGFNQLFAFGIDPVGTGLPQDLPGDWPALPDILAYRQTVRDSLDEFIDTLPVSWPGPWPTHRQGV
;
A
#
# COMPACT_ATOMS: atom_id res chain seq x y z
N MET A 1 -6.92 24.87 -16.62
CA MET A 1 -7.45 23.49 -16.63
C MET A 1 -8.51 23.43 -17.71
N ASN A 2 -8.29 22.64 -18.77
CA ASN A 2 -9.20 22.62 -19.91
C ASN A 2 -10.30 21.56 -19.70
N ARG A 3 -11.41 21.73 -20.42
CA ARG A 3 -12.63 20.90 -20.31
C ARG A 3 -12.41 19.40 -20.59
N ALA A 4 -11.28 19.00 -21.19
CA ALA A 4 -10.99 17.61 -21.50
C ALA A 4 -10.53 16.81 -20.27
N GLU A 5 -9.89 17.45 -19.29
CA GLU A 5 -9.46 16.80 -18.04
C GLU A 5 -10.66 16.46 -17.13
N LEU A 6 -11.74 17.24 -17.22
CA LEU A 6 -12.99 17.01 -16.47
C LEU A 6 -13.82 15.82 -16.99
N ILE A 7 -13.61 15.39 -18.24
CA ILE A 7 -14.35 14.29 -18.88
C ILE A 7 -13.75 12.91 -18.51
N ALA A 8 -12.52 12.87 -17.96
CA ALA A 8 -11.82 11.61 -17.74
C ALA A 8 -12.42 10.71 -16.64
N LEU A 9 -13.26 11.23 -15.74
CA LEU A 9 -13.94 10.41 -14.71
C LEU A 9 -15.42 10.12 -14.99
N ASP A 10 -16.01 10.67 -16.05
CA ASP A 10 -17.40 10.35 -16.46
C ASP A 10 -17.45 9.21 -17.50
N ARG A 11 -16.36 8.45 -17.56
CA ARG A 11 -16.14 7.35 -18.48
C ARG A 11 -16.40 6.03 -17.73
N PRO A 12 -17.50 5.31 -18.05
CA PRO A 12 -17.88 4.10 -17.31
C PRO A 12 -16.81 3.00 -17.35
N ASP A 13 -15.86 3.07 -18.29
CA ASP A 13 -14.75 2.13 -18.42
C ASP A 13 -13.56 2.37 -17.47
N VAL A 14 -13.47 3.54 -16.81
CA VAL A 14 -12.26 3.91 -16.04
C VAL A 14 -12.14 3.13 -14.74
N ARG A 15 -13.21 3.04 -13.93
CA ARG A 15 -13.17 2.30 -12.65
C ARG A 15 -12.81 0.82 -12.86
N PRO A 16 -13.46 0.06 -13.75
CA PRO A 16 -13.08 -1.34 -14.01
C PRO A 16 -11.62 -1.48 -14.47
N ARG A 17 -11.12 -0.57 -15.31
CA ARG A 17 -9.73 -0.61 -15.78
C ARG A 17 -8.71 -0.32 -14.68
N LEU A 18 -9.00 0.61 -13.77
CA LEU A 18 -8.13 0.89 -12.63
C LEU A 18 -8.09 -0.29 -11.66
N LEU A 19 -9.24 -0.92 -11.38
CA LEU A 19 -9.30 -2.13 -10.55
C LEU A 19 -8.52 -3.29 -11.18
N ALA A 20 -8.67 -3.51 -12.49
CA ALA A 20 -7.88 -4.52 -13.20
C ALA A 20 -6.37 -4.25 -13.13
N ARG A 21 -5.94 -2.98 -13.24
CA ARG A 21 -4.53 -2.60 -13.12
C ARG A 21 -4.00 -2.74 -11.69
N TRP A 22 -4.83 -2.49 -10.69
CA TRP A 22 -4.45 -2.70 -9.30
C TRP A 22 -4.27 -4.19 -9.00
N GLU A 23 -5.20 -5.03 -9.44
CA GLU A 23 -5.09 -6.48 -9.29
C GLU A 23 -3.87 -7.05 -10.02
N GLU A 24 -3.60 -6.55 -11.23
CA GLU A 24 -2.36 -6.89 -11.97
C GLU A 24 -1.10 -6.48 -11.18
N ALA A 25 -1.07 -5.29 -10.57
CA ALA A 25 0.05 -4.85 -9.76
C ALA A 25 0.27 -5.71 -8.51
N ARG A 26 -0.81 -6.13 -7.84
CA ARG A 26 -0.77 -7.09 -6.71
C ARG A 26 -0.21 -8.43 -7.17
N SER A 27 -0.68 -8.96 -8.30
CA SER A 27 -0.21 -10.23 -8.85
C SER A 27 1.28 -10.19 -9.24
N ILE A 28 1.75 -9.11 -9.86
CA ILE A 28 3.17 -8.93 -10.22
C ILE A 28 4.04 -8.92 -8.96
N THR A 29 3.60 -8.18 -7.93
CA THR A 29 4.29 -8.11 -6.64
C THR A 29 4.34 -9.48 -5.97
N ASP A 30 3.21 -10.19 -5.93
CA ASP A 30 3.14 -11.54 -5.36
C ASP A 30 4.07 -12.51 -6.09
N ALA A 31 4.08 -12.47 -7.43
CA ALA A 31 4.98 -13.28 -8.23
C ALA A 31 6.46 -12.97 -7.93
N LEU A 32 6.82 -11.68 -7.83
CA LEU A 32 8.17 -11.25 -7.49
C LEU A 32 8.63 -11.85 -6.15
N PHE A 33 7.86 -11.69 -5.08
CA PHE A 33 8.26 -12.20 -3.77
C PHE A 33 8.17 -13.72 -3.65
N SER A 34 7.24 -14.37 -4.37
CA SER A 34 7.15 -15.84 -4.41
C SER A 34 8.34 -16.51 -5.08
N SER A 35 9.14 -15.76 -5.84
CA SER A 35 10.37 -16.27 -6.45
C SER A 35 11.56 -16.37 -5.48
N LEU A 36 11.41 -15.83 -4.27
CA LEU A 36 12.42 -15.84 -3.21
C LEU A 36 12.07 -16.89 -2.17
N ASP A 37 13.09 -17.58 -1.64
CA ASP A 37 12.91 -18.43 -0.47
C ASP A 37 12.73 -17.59 0.82
N GLU A 38 12.18 -18.22 1.85
CA GLU A 38 11.89 -17.54 3.12
C GLU A 38 13.16 -16.96 3.77
N GLU A 39 14.29 -17.65 3.74
CA GLU A 39 15.54 -17.14 4.31
C GLU A 39 15.98 -15.85 3.61
N THR A 40 15.89 -15.81 2.29
CA THR A 40 16.18 -14.62 1.48
C THR A 40 15.28 -13.43 1.83
N LEU A 41 14.00 -13.66 2.12
CA LEU A 41 13.09 -12.57 2.53
C LEU A 41 13.60 -11.85 3.79
N TYR A 42 14.25 -12.56 4.71
CA TYR A 42 14.79 -11.95 5.92
C TYR A 42 16.20 -11.36 5.73
N GLN A 43 16.77 -11.33 4.52
CA GLN A 43 18.08 -10.72 4.27
C GLN A 43 18.01 -9.21 4.02
N ARG A 44 19.15 -8.54 4.23
CA ARG A 44 19.40 -7.13 3.88
C ARG A 44 20.58 -7.07 2.90
N PRO A 45 20.33 -7.22 1.58
CA PRO A 45 21.40 -7.18 0.59
C PRO A 45 21.99 -5.78 0.38
N ILE A 46 21.23 -4.72 0.69
CA ILE A 46 21.67 -3.32 0.62
C ILE A 46 21.57 -2.75 2.03
N ALA A 47 22.68 -2.30 2.58
CA ALA A 47 22.77 -1.91 3.99
C ALA A 47 21.86 -0.72 4.35
N GLU A 48 21.64 0.19 3.41
CA GLU A 48 20.79 1.36 3.54
C GLU A 48 19.28 1.04 3.41
N ARG A 49 18.92 -0.19 3.03
CA ARG A 49 17.53 -0.60 2.79
C ARG A 49 17.00 -1.49 3.91
N HIS A 50 15.68 -1.54 4.00
CA HIS A 50 15.00 -2.51 4.88
C HIS A 50 15.25 -3.94 4.40
N ARG A 51 15.06 -4.91 5.30
CA ARG A 51 15.07 -6.33 4.92
C ARG A 51 13.98 -6.58 3.88
N ILE A 52 14.17 -7.54 2.99
CA ILE A 52 13.23 -7.78 1.88
C ILE A 52 11.79 -8.01 2.39
N VAL A 53 11.63 -8.67 3.54
CA VAL A 53 10.38 -8.96 4.23
C VAL A 53 9.58 -7.70 4.59
N PHE A 54 10.26 -6.56 4.80
CA PHE A 54 9.58 -5.27 5.03
C PHE A 54 8.62 -4.93 3.89
N TYR A 55 9.03 -5.17 2.65
CA TYR A 55 8.29 -4.74 1.48
C TYR A 55 6.98 -5.51 1.28
N LEU A 56 6.87 -6.72 1.84
CA LEU A 56 5.61 -7.49 1.85
C LEU A 56 4.52 -6.80 2.66
N GLY A 57 4.87 -6.17 3.78
CA GLY A 57 3.92 -5.40 4.58
C GLY A 57 3.82 -3.93 4.17
N HIS A 58 4.93 -3.33 3.71
CA HIS A 58 5.01 -1.91 3.35
C HIS A 58 4.02 -1.52 2.25
N LEU A 59 3.92 -2.33 1.21
CA LEU A 59 3.00 -2.04 0.09
C LEU A 59 1.55 -1.99 0.55
N GLU A 60 1.16 -2.89 1.45
CA GLU A 60 -0.20 -2.98 1.97
C GLU A 60 -0.50 -1.86 2.96
N ALA A 61 0.44 -1.56 3.87
CA ALA A 61 0.33 -0.43 4.77
C ALA A 61 0.25 0.90 3.99
N PHE A 62 1.00 1.03 2.90
CA PHE A 62 0.96 2.20 2.03
C PHE A 62 -0.40 2.36 1.36
N ASP A 63 -0.92 1.31 0.72
CA ASP A 63 -2.25 1.30 0.10
C ASP A 63 -3.34 1.63 1.12
N TRP A 64 -3.31 0.96 2.28
CA TRP A 64 -4.23 1.21 3.38
C TRP A 64 -4.21 2.68 3.81
N ASN A 65 -3.03 3.19 4.15
CA ASN A 65 -2.88 4.54 4.66
C ASN A 65 -3.32 5.56 3.61
N LEU A 66 -2.91 5.42 2.35
CA LEU A 66 -3.21 6.39 1.30
C LEU A 66 -4.71 6.46 0.99
N LEU A 67 -5.38 5.31 0.90
CA LEU A 67 -6.75 5.22 0.43
C LEU A 67 -7.78 5.45 1.55
N THR A 68 -7.40 5.17 2.81
CA THR A 68 -8.29 5.33 3.96
C THR A 68 -8.07 6.62 4.74
N HIS A 69 -6.95 7.35 4.54
CA HIS A 69 -6.53 8.51 5.36
C HIS A 69 -7.63 9.56 5.63
N ARG A 70 -8.52 9.78 4.67
CA ARG A 70 -9.55 10.83 4.73
C ARG A 70 -10.91 10.35 5.23
N ARG A 71 -11.03 9.09 5.64
CA ARG A 71 -12.30 8.49 6.04
C ARG A 71 -12.23 8.01 7.48
N THR A 72 -13.05 8.63 8.32
CA THR A 72 -13.17 8.35 9.76
C THR A 72 -13.89 7.04 10.09
N VAL A 73 -14.39 6.32 9.08
CA VAL A 73 -15.31 5.17 9.25
C VAL A 73 -14.65 3.81 9.07
N VAL A 74 -13.41 3.75 8.59
CA VAL A 74 -12.72 2.47 8.35
C VAL A 74 -11.88 2.13 9.58
N ALA A 75 -12.25 1.06 10.29
CA ALA A 75 -11.46 0.57 11.42
C ALA A 75 -10.10 0.05 10.93
N PRO A 76 -8.99 0.31 11.65
CA PRO A 76 -7.67 -0.15 11.24
C PRO A 76 -7.59 -1.68 11.29
N VAL A 77 -7.16 -2.30 10.19
CA VAL A 77 -7.00 -3.76 10.04
C VAL A 77 -6.03 -4.36 11.07
N ASN A 78 -4.87 -3.73 11.27
CA ASN A 78 -3.90 -4.10 12.29
C ASN A 78 -3.03 -2.87 12.58
N THR A 79 -3.33 -2.14 13.66
CA THR A 79 -2.63 -0.89 13.98
C THR A 79 -1.13 -1.09 14.18
N GLY A 80 -0.71 -2.23 14.75
CA GLY A 80 0.70 -2.53 14.97
C GLY A 80 1.45 -2.72 13.66
N PHE A 81 0.91 -3.53 12.74
CA PHE A 81 1.55 -3.78 11.45
C PHE A 81 1.44 -2.55 10.53
N ASN A 82 0.33 -1.83 10.56
CA ASN A 82 0.20 -0.55 9.87
C ASN A 82 1.31 0.41 10.30
N GLN A 83 1.62 0.51 11.59
CA GLN A 83 2.71 1.37 12.08
C GLN A 83 4.09 0.82 11.70
N LEU A 84 4.32 -0.48 11.88
CA LEU A 84 5.58 -1.15 11.56
C LEU A 84 5.95 -1.03 10.07
N PHE A 85 4.97 -1.01 9.18
CA PHE A 85 5.20 -0.98 7.75
C PHE A 85 4.99 0.40 7.11
N ALA A 86 4.58 1.43 7.86
CA ALA A 86 4.25 2.74 7.29
C ALA A 86 5.42 3.73 7.17
N PHE A 87 6.59 3.45 7.72
CA PHE A 87 7.71 4.38 7.65
C PHE A 87 8.43 4.36 6.29
N GLY A 88 9.21 5.42 6.03
CA GLY A 88 9.92 5.60 4.77
C GLY A 88 10.99 4.54 4.49
N ILE A 89 11.33 4.38 3.22
CA ILE A 89 12.32 3.40 2.74
C ILE A 89 13.78 3.87 2.86
N ASP A 90 13.99 5.15 3.20
CA ASP A 90 15.31 5.74 3.38
C ASP A 90 15.66 5.79 4.88
N PRO A 91 16.94 5.57 5.24
CA PRO A 91 17.37 5.63 6.63
C PRO A 91 17.20 7.05 7.17
N VAL A 92 16.77 7.15 8.42
CA VAL A 92 16.63 8.44 9.11
C VAL A 92 17.94 8.76 9.84
N GLY A 93 18.53 9.92 9.54
CA GLY A 93 19.78 10.36 10.16
C GLY A 93 21.02 9.76 9.48
N THR A 94 22.06 9.49 10.26
CA THR A 94 23.38 9.05 9.76
C THR A 94 23.70 7.57 10.01
N GLY A 95 22.78 6.83 10.66
CA GLY A 95 22.98 5.43 11.02
C GLY A 95 22.30 4.46 10.07
N LEU A 96 22.91 3.29 9.87
CA LEU A 96 22.30 2.16 9.15
C LEU A 96 21.36 1.39 10.08
N PRO A 97 20.30 0.73 9.56
CA PRO A 97 19.43 -0.13 10.35
C PRO A 97 20.21 -1.33 10.93
N GLN A 98 20.00 -1.63 12.21
CA GLN A 98 20.73 -2.66 12.98
C GLN A 98 19.85 -3.84 13.45
N ASP A 99 18.57 -3.85 13.06
CA ASP A 99 17.69 -4.98 13.30
C ASP A 99 18.27 -6.28 12.73
N LEU A 100 17.92 -7.39 13.34
CA LEU A 100 18.27 -8.77 13.00
C LEU A 100 17.10 -9.46 12.29
N PRO A 101 17.33 -10.57 11.55
CA PRO A 101 16.24 -11.36 10.94
C PRO A 101 15.09 -11.66 11.92
N GLY A 102 15.45 -12.05 13.16
CA GLY A 102 14.49 -12.42 14.20
C GLY A 102 13.73 -11.25 14.85
N ASP A 103 14.08 -10.00 14.53
CA ASP A 103 13.33 -8.83 15.01
C ASP A 103 12.06 -8.58 14.17
N TRP A 104 11.91 -9.28 13.03
CA TRP A 104 10.78 -9.12 12.12
C TRP A 104 9.68 -10.15 12.36
N PRO A 105 8.40 -9.82 12.09
CA PRO A 105 7.30 -10.77 12.22
C PRO A 105 7.49 -12.01 11.37
N ALA A 106 6.87 -13.12 11.79
CA ALA A 106 6.90 -14.35 11.02
C ALA A 106 6.15 -14.17 9.69
N LEU A 107 6.64 -14.81 8.62
CA LEU A 107 6.10 -14.67 7.28
C LEU A 107 4.59 -14.97 7.21
N PRO A 108 4.04 -16.00 7.89
CA PRO A 108 2.61 -16.24 7.92
C PRO A 108 1.79 -15.07 8.47
N ASP A 109 2.29 -14.36 9.48
CA ASP A 109 1.59 -13.21 10.07
C ASP A 109 1.54 -12.03 9.09
N ILE A 110 2.63 -11.81 8.36
CA ILE A 110 2.72 -10.75 7.35
C ILE A 110 1.79 -11.06 6.17
N LEU A 111 1.73 -12.32 5.73
CA LEU A 111 0.83 -12.76 4.66
C LEU A 111 -0.64 -12.68 5.09
N ALA A 112 -0.95 -13.01 6.35
CA ALA A 112 -2.30 -12.83 6.90
C ALA A 112 -2.70 -11.35 6.95
N TYR A 113 -1.78 -10.48 7.39
CA TYR A 113 -1.97 -9.03 7.37
C TYR A 113 -2.22 -8.52 5.95
N ARG A 114 -1.39 -8.92 4.98
CA ARG A 114 -1.53 -8.60 3.56
C ARG A 114 -2.93 -8.94 3.05
N GLN A 115 -3.38 -10.18 3.30
CA GLN A 115 -4.70 -10.62 2.85
C GLN A 115 -5.81 -9.78 3.50
N THR A 116 -5.73 -9.55 4.80
CA THR A 116 -6.75 -8.77 5.52
C THR A 116 -6.84 -7.33 5.01
N VAL A 117 -5.71 -6.69 4.69
CA VAL A 117 -5.69 -5.34 4.11
C VAL A 117 -6.34 -5.33 2.73
N ARG A 118 -5.97 -6.27 1.86
CA ARG A 118 -6.54 -6.36 0.50
C ARG A 118 -8.04 -6.59 0.54
N ASP A 119 -8.51 -7.55 1.32
CA ASP A 119 -9.94 -7.84 1.47
C ASP A 119 -10.71 -6.61 1.98
N SER A 120 -10.16 -5.92 2.98
CA SER A 120 -10.79 -4.73 3.55
C SER A 120 -10.80 -3.55 2.59
N LEU A 121 -9.75 -3.38 1.78
CA LEU A 121 -9.70 -2.36 0.73
C LEU A 121 -10.68 -2.67 -0.39
N ASP A 122 -10.78 -3.93 -0.81
CA ASP A 122 -11.69 -4.36 -1.87
C ASP A 122 -13.15 -4.15 -1.44
N GLU A 123 -13.52 -4.54 -0.21
CA GLU A 123 -14.82 -4.22 0.38
C GLU A 123 -15.05 -2.70 0.43
N PHE A 124 -14.06 -1.94 0.90
CA PHE A 124 -14.16 -0.49 0.98
C PHE A 124 -14.40 0.16 -0.39
N ILE A 125 -13.67 -0.26 -1.42
CA ILE A 125 -13.80 0.26 -2.78
C ILE A 125 -15.17 -0.02 -3.36
N ASP A 126 -15.76 -1.17 -3.06
CA ASP A 126 -17.10 -1.53 -3.51
C ASP A 126 -18.18 -0.62 -2.92
N THR A 127 -17.93 -0.02 -1.74
CA THR A 127 -18.81 1.01 -1.17
C THR A 127 -18.65 2.40 -1.79
N LEU A 128 -17.59 2.65 -2.57
CA LEU A 128 -17.33 3.98 -3.13
C LEU A 128 -18.28 4.31 -4.30
N PRO A 129 -18.82 5.54 -4.35
CA PRO A 129 -19.66 5.95 -5.47
C PRO A 129 -18.85 5.95 -6.77
N VAL A 130 -19.49 5.47 -7.86
CA VAL A 130 -18.87 5.40 -9.20
C VAL A 130 -18.63 6.78 -9.81
N SER A 131 -19.43 7.78 -9.41
CA SER A 131 -19.30 9.18 -9.84
C SER A 131 -18.81 10.06 -8.70
N TRP A 132 -17.87 10.97 -8.98
CA TRP A 132 -17.45 12.00 -8.04
C TRP A 132 -18.58 13.05 -7.85
N PRO A 133 -19.16 13.22 -6.66
CA PRO A 133 -20.39 14.01 -6.48
C PRO A 133 -20.14 15.52 -6.29
N GLY A 134 -18.89 15.99 -6.28
CA GLY A 134 -18.54 17.37 -5.92
C GLY A 134 -17.62 18.07 -6.92
N PRO A 135 -17.28 19.35 -6.71
CA PRO A 135 -16.19 19.98 -7.44
C PRO A 135 -14.86 19.29 -7.11
N TRP A 136 -13.93 19.24 -8.08
CA TRP A 136 -12.57 18.78 -7.81
C TRP A 136 -11.92 19.67 -6.75
N PRO A 137 -11.20 19.10 -5.75
CA PRO A 137 -10.48 19.91 -4.79
C PRO A 137 -9.45 20.77 -5.53
N THR A 138 -9.57 22.09 -5.46
CA THR A 138 -8.47 22.96 -5.90
C THR A 138 -7.33 22.76 -4.92
N HIS A 139 -6.22 22.19 -5.41
CA HIS A 139 -4.99 22.07 -4.63
C HIS A 139 -4.62 23.47 -4.13
N ARG A 140 -4.82 23.76 -2.84
CA ARG A 140 -4.18 24.91 -2.22
C ARG A 140 -2.70 24.55 -2.15
N GLN A 141 -1.89 25.21 -2.96
CA GLN A 141 -0.46 25.32 -2.67
C GLN A 141 -0.32 26.20 -1.42
N GLY A 142 0.43 25.72 -0.44
CA GLY A 142 0.78 26.44 0.79
C GLY A 142 0.74 25.48 1.98
N VAL A 143 1.77 25.35 2.82
CA VAL A 143 3.06 26.04 2.99
C VAL A 143 4.06 24.99 3.43
#